data_AF-A0A5S4GUV1-F1
#
_entry.id   AF-A0A5S4GUV1-F1
#
_cell.length_a   1.000
_cell.length_b   1.000
_cell.length_c   1.000
_cell.angle_alpha   90.00
_cell.angle_beta   90.00
_cell.angle_gamma   90.00
#
_symmetry.space_group_name_H-M   'P 1'
#
loop_
_entity.id
_entity.type
_entity.pdbx_description
1 polymer ?
#
loop_
_entity_poly.entity_id
_entity_poly.type
_entity_poly.pdbx_seq_one_letter_code
_entity_poly.pdbx_strand_id
1 'polypeptide(L)'
;MSAKRPAGSRYERRDPVKRAVILGGTGFVGRHVSRAFTDAGWETVTVGRSAAADLRLDLVAAALDTVAGAFAGAEVVVNAAGSYWGLGEEQMRVSLVTLTERVLAARPPRLVQLGTVLEYGPLPPGRCVTENDPIDPVGGYGRTKYAATKAVLDSGVEAVVLRVTNSVGPGAHPSSLLGKVAYALLEAVRAGRPARLELAPLRAVRDYLDVRDLAEAVVAAAGAAPGVVNIGTGRAVPIRSLVNGLIEVSGVAAEIVEREPPATSQVSPGAIAEWLQVDPSTARDVLGWTARRDLEQALGDFWRSLN
;
A
#
# COMPACT_ATOMS: atom_id res chain seq x y z
N MET A 1 -51.33 -49.35 1.50
CA MET A 1 -51.33 -47.92 1.10
C MET A 1 -50.16 -47.24 1.78
N SER A 2 -49.05 -47.06 1.06
CA SER A 2 -47.81 -46.48 1.61
C SER A 2 -47.73 -45.03 1.17
N ALA A 3 -47.84 -44.09 2.11
CA ALA A 3 -47.80 -42.65 1.85
C ALA A 3 -46.34 -42.18 1.73
N LYS A 4 -45.96 -41.73 0.52
CA LYS A 4 -44.72 -41.00 0.26
C LYS A 4 -44.73 -39.67 1.03
N ARG A 5 -43.73 -39.45 1.89
CA ARG A 5 -43.40 -38.11 2.41
C ARG A 5 -42.77 -37.26 1.28
N PRO A 6 -43.11 -35.97 1.13
CA PRO A 6 -42.44 -35.13 0.15
C PRO A 6 -41.05 -34.72 0.67
N ALA A 7 -40.09 -34.68 -0.23
CA ALA A 7 -38.73 -34.21 0.02
C ALA A 7 -38.77 -32.71 0.39
N GLY A 8 -38.29 -32.38 1.59
CA GLY A 8 -38.07 -31.00 2.00
C GLY A 8 -36.96 -30.37 1.17
N SER A 9 -37.31 -29.29 0.47
CA SER A 9 -36.36 -28.35 -0.12
C SER A 9 -35.41 -27.86 0.98
N ARG A 10 -34.14 -28.27 0.91
CA ARG A 10 -33.07 -27.61 1.66
C ARG A 10 -32.88 -26.24 1.02
N TYR A 11 -33.44 -25.20 1.62
CA TYR A 11 -32.90 -23.86 1.47
C TYR A 11 -31.45 -23.93 1.96
N GLU A 12 -30.49 -23.96 1.02
CA GLU A 12 -29.09 -23.72 1.32
C GLU A 12 -29.02 -22.33 1.95
N ARG A 13 -28.83 -22.29 3.28
CA ARG A 13 -28.42 -21.06 3.97
C ARG A 13 -27.08 -20.69 3.37
N ARG A 14 -27.06 -19.72 2.45
CA ARG A 14 -25.82 -19.06 2.07
C ARG A 14 -25.26 -18.47 3.35
N ASP A 15 -24.01 -18.82 3.67
CA ASP A 15 -23.29 -18.14 4.73
C ASP A 15 -23.36 -16.63 4.46
N PRO A 16 -23.55 -15.80 5.51
CA PRO A 16 -23.60 -14.36 5.32
C PRO A 16 -22.32 -13.89 4.60
N VAL A 17 -22.50 -13.12 3.53
CA VAL A 17 -21.39 -12.58 2.74
C VAL A 17 -20.58 -11.65 3.63
N LYS A 18 -19.28 -11.90 3.71
CA LYS A 18 -18.39 -11.08 4.54
C LYS A 18 -18.22 -9.69 3.96
N ARG A 19 -18.14 -8.67 4.80
CA ARG A 19 -18.01 -7.27 4.35
C ARG A 19 -16.71 -6.62 4.80
N ALA A 20 -16.00 -6.00 3.86
CA ALA A 20 -14.81 -5.19 4.09
C ALA A 20 -15.06 -3.72 3.70
N VAL A 21 -14.65 -2.80 4.57
CA VAL A 21 -14.66 -1.36 4.28
C VAL A 21 -13.25 -0.90 3.95
N ILE A 22 -13.05 -0.35 2.75
CA ILE A 22 -11.72 0.04 2.25
C ILE A 22 -11.61 1.57 2.23
N LEU A 23 -10.93 2.12 3.23
CA LEU A 23 -10.64 3.55 3.30
C LEU A 23 -9.53 3.88 2.30
N GLY A 24 -9.76 4.89 1.46
CA GLY A 24 -8.85 5.19 0.34
C GLY A 24 -8.99 4.21 -0.82
N GLY A 25 -10.12 3.52 -0.95
CA GLY A 25 -10.38 2.50 -1.97
C GLY A 25 -10.23 2.95 -3.43
N THR A 26 -10.29 4.26 -3.71
CA THR A 26 -10.06 4.81 -5.06
C THR A 26 -8.58 5.15 -5.35
N GLY A 27 -7.70 5.00 -4.36
CA GLY A 27 -6.27 5.31 -4.47
C GLY A 27 -5.48 4.20 -5.17
N PHE A 28 -4.15 4.37 -5.24
CA PHE A 28 -3.23 3.39 -5.84
C PHE A 28 -3.37 2.01 -5.21
N VAL A 29 -3.10 1.89 -3.91
CA VAL A 29 -3.18 0.61 -3.20
C VAL A 29 -4.64 0.20 -2.98
N GLY A 30 -5.49 1.13 -2.56
CA GLY A 30 -6.87 0.85 -2.16
C GLY A 30 -7.72 0.16 -3.23
N ARG A 31 -7.56 0.50 -4.52
CA ARG A 31 -8.34 -0.15 -5.59
C ARG A 31 -7.94 -1.60 -5.81
N HIS A 32 -6.65 -1.92 -5.66
CA HIS A 32 -6.15 -3.28 -5.78
C HIS A 32 -6.58 -4.11 -4.57
N VAL A 33 -6.57 -3.50 -3.38
CA VAL A 33 -7.16 -4.10 -2.17
C VAL A 33 -8.65 -4.39 -2.36
N SER A 34 -9.43 -3.40 -2.82
CA SER A 34 -10.87 -3.58 -3.07
C SER A 34 -11.13 -4.74 -4.04
N ARG A 35 -10.35 -4.80 -5.12
CA ARG A 35 -10.43 -5.91 -6.07
C ARG A 35 -10.07 -7.26 -5.44
N ALA A 36 -8.97 -7.31 -4.68
CA ALA A 36 -8.53 -8.55 -4.03
C ALA A 36 -9.56 -9.09 -3.01
N PHE A 37 -10.22 -8.23 -2.24
CA PHE A 37 -11.33 -8.63 -1.36
C PHE A 37 -12.53 -9.16 -2.17
N THR A 38 -12.89 -8.48 -3.25
CA THR A 38 -13.98 -8.92 -4.15
C THR A 38 -13.67 -10.30 -4.74
N ASP A 39 -12.44 -10.49 -5.25
CA ASP A 39 -11.96 -11.75 -5.80
C ASP A 39 -11.94 -12.88 -4.74
N ALA A 40 -11.76 -12.52 -3.46
CA ALA A 40 -11.86 -13.44 -2.32
C ALA A 40 -13.30 -13.66 -1.81
N GLY A 41 -14.31 -13.15 -2.50
CA GLY A 41 -15.73 -13.36 -2.19
C GLY A 41 -16.31 -12.44 -1.11
N TRP A 42 -15.62 -11.35 -0.77
CA TRP A 42 -16.13 -10.34 0.18
C TRP A 42 -16.95 -9.27 -0.57
N GLU A 43 -18.01 -8.79 0.08
CA GLU A 43 -18.60 -7.51 -0.26
C GLU A 43 -17.64 -6.39 0.15
N THR A 44 -17.38 -5.44 -0.76
CA THR A 44 -16.48 -4.32 -0.49
C THR A 44 -17.20 -3.00 -0.59
N VAL A 45 -16.96 -2.12 0.39
CA VAL A 45 -17.43 -0.74 0.38
C VAL A 45 -16.22 0.19 0.43
N THR A 46 -16.02 0.99 -0.62
CA THR A 46 -14.93 1.96 -0.68
C THR A 46 -15.34 3.28 -0.05
N VAL A 47 -14.47 3.85 0.79
CA VAL A 47 -14.69 5.14 1.45
C VAL A 47 -13.59 6.10 1.06
N GLY A 48 -13.94 7.32 0.67
CA GLY A 48 -12.94 8.35 0.39
C GLY A 48 -13.55 9.65 -0.11
N ARG A 49 -12.70 10.62 -0.44
CA ARG A 49 -13.16 11.95 -0.88
C ARG A 49 -13.58 12.02 -2.34
N SER A 50 -13.16 11.03 -3.13
CA SER A 50 -13.45 10.92 -4.56
C SER A 50 -14.93 10.64 -4.81
N ALA A 51 -15.47 11.13 -5.92
CA ALA A 51 -16.81 10.77 -6.40
C ALA A 51 -16.91 9.30 -6.87
N ALA A 52 -15.76 8.65 -7.10
CA ALA A 52 -15.70 7.23 -7.47
C ALA A 52 -15.75 6.28 -6.27
N ALA A 53 -15.78 6.80 -5.03
CA ALA A 53 -15.94 5.97 -3.84
C ALA A 53 -17.42 5.68 -3.61
N ASP A 54 -17.75 4.47 -3.15
CA ASP A 54 -19.12 4.08 -2.81
C ASP A 54 -19.71 5.00 -1.73
N LEU A 55 -18.87 5.35 -0.74
CA LEU A 55 -19.17 6.33 0.29
C LEU A 55 -18.21 7.52 0.20
N ARG A 56 -18.73 8.65 -0.28
CA ARG A 56 -17.98 9.90 -0.32
C ARG A 56 -17.91 10.54 1.07
N LEU A 57 -16.76 10.43 1.72
CA LEU A 57 -16.55 10.90 3.09
C LEU A 57 -15.13 11.46 3.26
N ASP A 58 -15.03 12.63 3.90
CA ASP A 58 -13.76 13.13 4.42
C ASP A 58 -13.59 12.63 5.85
N LEU A 59 -12.73 11.63 6.04
CA LEU A 59 -12.51 10.99 7.34
C LEU A 59 -11.92 11.94 8.40
N VAL A 60 -11.25 13.01 7.99
CA VAL A 60 -10.68 14.00 8.91
C VAL A 60 -11.76 15.00 9.33
N ALA A 61 -12.56 15.49 8.39
CA ALA A 61 -13.53 16.57 8.64
C ALA A 61 -14.93 16.10 9.08
N ALA A 62 -15.35 14.88 8.73
CA ALA A 62 -16.68 14.39 9.02
C ALA A 62 -16.92 14.18 10.53
N ALA A 63 -18.18 14.25 10.96
CA ALA A 63 -18.58 13.92 12.32
C ALA A 63 -18.23 12.47 12.67
N LEU A 64 -17.90 12.20 13.94
CA LEU A 64 -17.41 10.88 14.35
C LEU A 64 -18.46 9.78 14.14
N ASP A 65 -19.72 10.08 14.41
CA ASP A 65 -20.83 9.14 14.19
C ASP A 65 -21.02 8.81 12.71
N THR A 66 -20.71 9.74 11.81
CA THR A 66 -20.72 9.48 10.36
C THR A 66 -19.60 8.54 9.95
N VAL A 67 -18.40 8.71 10.53
CA VAL A 67 -17.28 7.78 10.30
C VAL A 67 -17.60 6.40 10.84
N ALA A 68 -18.15 6.31 12.06
CA ALA A 68 -18.57 5.03 12.66
C ALA A 68 -19.69 4.36 11.84
N GLY A 69 -20.65 5.15 11.34
CA GLY A 69 -21.72 4.66 10.47
C GLY A 69 -21.20 4.05 9.15
N ALA A 70 -20.08 4.56 8.62
CA ALA A 70 -19.44 3.97 7.43
C ALA A 70 -18.87 2.56 7.70
N PHE A 71 -18.68 2.16 8.95
CA PHE A 71 -18.20 0.82 9.33
C PHE A 71 -19.34 -0.16 9.62
N ALA A 72 -20.60 0.26 9.47
CA ALA A 72 -21.76 -0.56 9.81
C ALA A 72 -21.81 -1.87 9.00
N GLY A 73 -21.85 -2.99 9.73
CA GLY A 73 -21.89 -4.34 9.16
C GLY A 73 -20.56 -4.82 8.57
N ALA A 74 -19.48 -4.04 8.68
CA ALA A 74 -18.15 -4.52 8.28
C ALA A 74 -17.64 -5.57 9.28
N GLU A 75 -16.88 -6.55 8.78
CA GLU A 75 -16.06 -7.43 9.61
C GLU A 75 -14.63 -6.90 9.74
N VAL A 76 -14.16 -6.17 8.72
CA VAL A 76 -12.83 -5.56 8.71
C VAL A 76 -12.87 -4.19 8.04
N VAL A 77 -12.14 -3.24 8.61
CA VAL A 77 -11.83 -1.96 7.99
C VAL A 77 -10.37 -1.98 7.57
N VAL A 78 -10.09 -1.64 6.31
CA VAL A 78 -8.73 -1.48 5.80
C VAL A 78 -8.44 0.01 5.67
N ASN A 79 -7.42 0.50 6.36
CA ASN A 79 -6.95 1.86 6.19
C ASN A 79 -5.82 1.94 5.17
N ALA A 80 -6.20 2.15 3.91
CA ALA A 80 -5.30 2.52 2.81
C ALA A 80 -5.40 4.01 2.45
N ALA A 81 -6.05 4.81 3.30
CA ALA A 81 -6.23 6.23 3.10
C ALA A 81 -5.00 7.04 3.55
N GLY A 82 -4.91 8.26 3.03
CA GLY A 82 -3.84 9.20 3.32
C GLY A 82 -2.92 9.41 2.12
N SER A 83 -2.33 10.61 2.07
CA SER A 83 -1.37 11.03 1.06
C SER A 83 -0.17 11.66 1.77
N TYR A 84 0.98 11.59 1.12
CA TYR A 84 2.20 12.30 1.53
C TYR A 84 2.85 13.04 0.35
N TRP A 85 2.31 12.87 -0.86
CA TRP A 85 2.89 13.44 -2.08
C TRP A 85 2.75 14.96 -2.08
N GLY A 86 3.88 15.66 -2.07
CA GLY A 86 3.92 17.12 -2.13
C GLY A 86 3.38 17.82 -0.87
N LEU A 87 3.30 17.11 0.26
CA LEU A 87 2.81 17.67 1.52
C LEU A 87 3.95 18.12 2.42
N GLY A 88 3.78 19.24 3.12
CA GLY A 88 4.61 19.60 4.27
C GLY A 88 4.36 18.68 5.46
N GLU A 89 5.24 18.72 6.47
CA GLU A 89 5.16 17.82 7.64
C GLU A 89 3.80 17.88 8.34
N GLU A 90 3.24 19.07 8.58
CA GLU A 90 1.95 19.21 9.26
C GLU A 90 0.78 18.66 8.43
N GLN A 91 0.77 18.92 7.12
CA GLN A 91 -0.25 18.37 6.22
C GLN A 91 -0.16 16.84 6.14
N MET A 92 1.07 16.30 6.15
CA MET A 92 1.31 14.87 6.20
C MET A 92 0.82 14.26 7.52
N ARG A 93 1.04 14.96 8.65
CA ARG A 93 0.54 14.55 9.97
C ARG A 93 -0.98 14.49 9.99
N VAL A 94 -1.67 15.51 9.48
CA VAL A 94 -3.14 15.49 9.36
C VAL A 94 -3.59 14.32 8.47
N SER A 95 -2.94 14.14 7.32
CA SER A 95 -3.34 13.13 6.35
C SER A 95 -3.09 11.68 6.78
N LEU A 96 -2.16 11.43 7.70
CA LEU A 96 -1.76 10.07 8.10
C LEU A 96 -2.06 9.77 9.56
N VAL A 97 -1.70 10.67 10.48
CA VAL A 97 -1.89 10.46 11.93
C VAL A 97 -3.31 10.81 12.32
N THR A 98 -3.75 12.05 12.08
CA THR A 98 -5.11 12.48 12.47
C THR A 98 -6.18 11.63 11.79
N LEU A 99 -6.01 11.31 10.50
CA LEU A 99 -6.91 10.38 9.82
C LEU A 99 -6.99 9.03 10.55
N THR A 100 -5.85 8.44 10.92
CA THR A 100 -5.80 7.15 11.63
C THR A 100 -6.46 7.26 13.00
N GLU A 101 -6.19 8.33 13.77
CA GLU A 101 -6.82 8.59 15.06
C GLU A 101 -8.35 8.71 14.95
N ARG A 102 -8.85 9.35 13.88
CA ARG A 102 -10.30 9.45 13.61
C ARG A 102 -10.91 8.08 13.32
N VAL A 103 -10.23 7.24 12.54
CA VAL A 103 -10.64 5.86 12.29
C VAL A 103 -10.70 5.07 13.60
N LEU A 104 -9.65 5.14 14.42
CA LEU A 104 -9.61 4.44 15.72
C LEU A 104 -10.70 4.94 16.68
N ALA A 105 -10.94 6.24 16.75
CA ALA A 105 -12.00 6.83 17.57
C ALA A 105 -13.40 6.36 17.14
N ALA A 106 -13.59 6.04 15.85
CA ALA A 106 -14.83 5.47 15.33
C ALA A 106 -14.98 3.96 15.61
N ARG A 107 -14.00 3.35 16.30
CA ARG A 107 -14.02 1.97 16.81
C ARG A 107 -14.38 0.94 15.73
N PRO A 108 -13.53 0.76 14.71
CA PRO A 108 -13.75 -0.28 13.73
C PRO A 108 -13.76 -1.65 14.43
N PRO A 109 -14.54 -2.63 13.93
CA PRO A 109 -14.60 -3.96 14.52
C PRO A 109 -13.22 -4.65 14.52
N ARG A 110 -12.49 -4.46 13.41
CA ARG A 110 -11.11 -4.86 13.22
C ARG A 110 -10.45 -3.92 12.21
N LEU A 111 -9.15 -3.68 12.36
CA LEU A 111 -8.39 -2.78 11.49
C LEU A 111 -7.21 -3.48 10.82
N VAL A 112 -7.11 -3.41 9.49
CA VAL A 112 -5.83 -3.61 8.79
C VAL A 112 -5.27 -2.23 8.46
N GLN A 113 -4.19 -1.86 9.13
CA GLN A 113 -3.50 -0.59 8.94
C GLN A 113 -2.32 -0.78 7.99
N LEU A 114 -2.22 0.02 6.94
CA LEU A 114 -0.99 0.10 6.17
C LEU A 114 0.02 0.97 6.91
N GLY A 115 1.16 0.39 7.29
CA GLY A 115 2.37 1.05 7.79
C GLY A 115 3.41 1.21 6.68
N THR A 116 4.67 1.37 7.06
CA THR A 116 5.81 1.33 6.13
C THR A 116 7.07 0.80 6.80
N VAL A 117 7.94 0.15 6.02
CA VAL A 117 9.28 -0.24 6.48
C VAL A 117 10.20 0.95 6.77
N LEU A 118 9.83 2.16 6.36
CA LEU A 118 10.54 3.40 6.73
C LEU A 118 10.25 3.83 8.19
N GLU A 119 9.44 3.07 8.91
CA GLU A 119 9.31 3.20 10.37
C GLU A 119 10.57 2.73 11.10
N TYR A 120 11.34 1.82 10.49
CA TYR A 120 12.62 1.37 11.03
C TYR A 120 13.74 2.38 10.73
N GLY A 121 14.84 2.24 11.47
CA GLY A 121 16.08 2.94 11.16
C GLY A 121 16.82 2.34 9.96
N PRO A 122 17.77 3.09 9.39
CA PRO A 122 18.60 2.59 8.29
C PRO A 122 19.42 1.39 8.76
N LEU A 123 19.52 0.37 7.90
CA LEU A 123 20.38 -0.80 8.13
C LEU A 123 21.59 -0.78 7.19
N PRO A 124 22.71 -1.41 7.60
CA PRO A 124 23.85 -1.59 6.71
C PRO A 124 23.47 -2.49 5.51
N PRO A 125 24.15 -2.32 4.35
CA PRO A 125 23.96 -3.19 3.19
C PRO A 125 24.07 -4.68 3.53
N GLY A 126 23.21 -5.50 2.92
CA GLY A 126 23.16 -6.95 3.12
C GLY A 126 22.32 -7.42 4.32
N ARG A 127 21.84 -6.53 5.19
CA ARG A 127 20.92 -6.90 6.28
C ARG A 127 19.45 -6.81 5.86
N CYS A 128 18.66 -7.77 6.31
CA CYS A 128 17.20 -7.71 6.26
C CYS A 128 16.66 -7.11 7.57
N VAL A 129 15.67 -6.24 7.43
CA VAL A 129 14.84 -5.69 8.51
C VAL A 129 13.84 -6.74 8.94
N THR A 130 13.74 -6.95 10.25
CA THR A 130 12.79 -7.85 10.92
C THR A 130 11.87 -7.06 11.86
N GLU A 131 10.77 -7.65 12.30
CA GLU A 131 9.87 -7.02 13.26
C GLU A 131 10.50 -6.77 14.64
N ASN A 132 11.64 -7.41 14.92
CA ASN A 132 12.41 -7.26 16.16
C ASN A 132 13.48 -6.16 16.08
N ASP A 133 13.77 -5.62 14.90
CA ASP A 133 14.73 -4.52 14.76
C ASP A 133 14.15 -3.22 15.38
N PRO A 134 15.01 -2.33 15.92
CA PRO A 134 14.57 -1.13 16.62
C PRO A 134 13.82 -0.16 15.71
N ILE A 135 12.87 0.55 16.31
CA ILE A 135 12.07 1.58 15.62
C ILE A 135 12.74 2.93 15.79
N ASP A 136 13.48 3.36 14.78
CA ASP A 136 14.23 4.62 14.76
C ASP A 136 14.06 5.33 13.40
N PRO A 137 12.84 5.80 13.07
CA PRO A 137 12.54 6.30 11.75
C PRO A 137 13.28 7.60 11.44
N VAL A 138 13.88 7.63 10.24
CA VAL A 138 14.56 8.83 9.73
C VAL A 138 13.67 9.54 8.70
N GLY A 139 13.58 10.87 8.83
CA GLY A 139 12.76 11.73 7.98
C GLY A 139 11.30 11.88 8.41
N GLY A 140 10.64 12.91 7.87
CA GLY A 140 9.26 13.25 8.24
C GLY A 140 8.27 12.11 8.00
N TYR A 141 8.32 11.49 6.82
CA TYR A 141 7.38 10.42 6.47
C TYR A 141 7.48 9.18 7.36
N GLY A 142 8.69 8.68 7.63
CA GLY A 142 8.90 7.54 8.52
C GLY A 142 8.38 7.83 9.93
N ARG A 143 8.70 9.02 10.48
CA ARG A 143 8.21 9.48 11.78
C ARG A 143 6.68 9.58 11.83
N THR A 144 6.07 10.15 10.80
CA THR A 144 4.60 10.29 10.72
C THR A 144 3.90 8.94 10.61
N LYS A 145 4.42 8.02 9.80
CA LYS A 145 3.86 6.66 9.69
C LYS A 145 4.02 5.88 10.99
N TYR A 146 5.17 6.01 11.65
CA TYR A 146 5.37 5.39 12.96
C TYR A 146 4.41 5.94 14.02
N ALA A 147 4.17 7.26 14.04
CA ALA A 147 3.19 7.85 14.94
C ALA A 147 1.78 7.26 14.73
N ALA A 148 1.36 7.06 13.47
CA ALA A 148 0.09 6.40 13.16
C ALA A 148 0.08 4.92 13.60
N THR A 149 1.17 4.18 13.37
CA THR A 149 1.34 2.80 13.85
C THR A 149 1.24 2.72 15.37
N LYS A 150 1.92 3.62 16.08
CA LYS A 150 1.86 3.70 17.54
C LYS A 150 0.44 3.96 18.03
N ALA A 151 -0.28 4.90 17.42
CA ALA A 151 -1.67 5.17 17.76
C ALA A 151 -2.56 3.92 17.61
N VAL A 152 -2.33 3.12 16.56
CA VAL A 152 -3.06 1.85 16.33
C VAL A 152 -2.75 0.84 17.44
N LEU A 153 -1.48 0.62 17.73
CA LEU A 153 -1.05 -0.36 18.75
C LEU A 153 -1.52 0.03 20.17
N ASP A 154 -1.56 1.33 20.47
CA ASP A 154 -1.96 1.86 21.77
C ASP A 154 -3.51 2.01 21.91
N SER A 155 -4.29 1.75 20.84
CA SER A 155 -5.74 2.04 20.80
C SER A 155 -6.64 1.01 21.47
N GLY A 156 -6.18 -0.23 21.65
CA GLY A 156 -7.00 -1.37 22.06
C GLY A 156 -7.94 -1.91 20.97
N VAL A 157 -7.90 -1.39 19.75
CA VAL A 157 -8.59 -1.97 18.58
C VAL A 157 -7.87 -3.25 18.15
N GLU A 158 -8.64 -4.28 17.78
CA GLU A 158 -8.07 -5.47 17.16
C GLU A 158 -7.47 -5.11 15.79
N ALA A 159 -6.14 -5.06 15.69
CA ALA A 159 -5.49 -4.51 14.51
C ALA A 159 -4.24 -5.27 14.06
N VAL A 160 -4.08 -5.38 12.74
CA VAL A 160 -2.85 -5.81 12.08
C VAL A 160 -2.24 -4.62 11.35
N VAL A 161 -1.00 -4.28 11.68
CA VAL A 161 -0.22 -3.24 11.00
C VAL A 161 0.72 -3.90 10.00
N LEU A 162 0.53 -3.61 8.72
CA LEU A 162 1.36 -4.12 7.64
C LEU A 162 2.44 -3.10 7.29
N ARG A 163 3.68 -3.35 7.69
CA ARG A 163 4.82 -2.51 7.32
C ARG A 163 5.30 -2.87 5.93
N VAL A 164 4.80 -2.12 4.96
CA VAL A 164 5.02 -2.43 3.54
C VAL A 164 6.30 -1.79 3.02
N THR A 165 7.04 -2.54 2.22
CA THR A 165 8.14 -2.03 1.39
C THR A 165 7.63 -1.15 0.23
N ASN A 166 8.54 -0.67 -0.62
CA ASN A 166 8.15 0.06 -1.82
C ASN A 166 7.24 -0.79 -2.72
N SER A 167 6.14 -0.22 -3.20
CA SER A 167 5.22 -0.92 -4.11
C SER A 167 5.25 -0.32 -5.52
N VAL A 168 5.05 -1.19 -6.51
CA VAL A 168 4.96 -0.86 -7.94
C VAL A 168 3.83 -1.65 -8.58
N GLY A 169 3.29 -1.15 -9.68
CA GLY A 169 2.30 -1.85 -10.48
C GLY A 169 1.28 -0.90 -11.11
N PRO A 170 0.24 -1.43 -11.74
CA PRO A 170 -0.75 -0.65 -12.47
C PRO A 170 -1.29 0.55 -11.69
N GLY A 171 -1.16 1.72 -12.31
CA GLY A 171 -1.53 3.06 -11.80
C GLY A 171 -0.78 3.53 -10.54
N ALA A 172 0.49 3.16 -10.41
CA ALA A 172 1.40 3.84 -9.48
C ALA A 172 1.38 5.36 -9.68
N HIS A 173 1.56 6.11 -8.60
CA HIS A 173 1.39 7.57 -8.63
C HIS A 173 2.47 8.25 -9.50
N PRO A 174 2.12 9.27 -10.32
CA PRO A 174 3.09 9.98 -11.18
C PRO A 174 4.27 10.60 -10.42
N SER A 175 4.09 10.95 -9.14
CA SER A 175 5.16 11.51 -8.29
C SER A 175 6.11 10.47 -7.69
N SER A 176 5.79 9.17 -7.77
CA SER A 176 6.72 8.11 -7.40
C SER A 176 7.90 8.06 -8.36
N LEU A 177 9.04 7.46 -7.98
CA LEU A 177 10.20 7.37 -8.87
C LEU A 177 9.83 6.69 -10.21
N LEU A 178 9.23 5.50 -10.14
CA LEU A 178 8.82 4.76 -11.32
C LEU A 178 7.67 5.44 -12.07
N GLY A 179 6.79 6.14 -11.35
CA GLY A 179 5.81 7.03 -11.97
C GLY A 179 6.46 8.11 -12.82
N LYS A 180 7.38 8.90 -12.25
CA LYS A 180 8.10 9.96 -12.98
C LYS A 180 8.77 9.42 -14.24
N VAL A 181 9.44 8.27 -14.13
CA VAL A 181 10.08 7.60 -15.27
C VAL A 181 9.03 7.20 -16.32
N ALA A 182 7.98 6.46 -15.92
CA ALA A 182 6.97 5.97 -16.86
C ALA A 182 6.25 7.11 -17.59
N TYR A 183 5.84 8.16 -16.88
CA TYR A 183 5.18 9.31 -17.50
C TYR A 183 6.13 10.09 -18.42
N ALA A 184 7.41 10.22 -18.08
CA ALA A 184 8.39 10.84 -18.97
C ALA A 184 8.62 10.02 -20.25
N LEU A 185 8.62 8.68 -20.15
CA LEU A 185 8.70 7.78 -21.31
C LEU A 185 7.43 7.90 -22.18
N LEU A 186 6.26 7.96 -21.56
CA LEU A 186 4.98 8.14 -22.27
C LEU A 186 4.94 9.47 -23.04
N GLU A 187 5.39 10.56 -22.43
CA GLU A 187 5.48 11.86 -23.10
C GLU A 187 6.49 11.83 -24.26
N ALA A 188 7.59 11.08 -24.12
CA ALA A 188 8.56 10.89 -25.19
C ALA A 188 7.98 10.13 -26.39
N VAL A 189 7.19 9.07 -26.14
CA VAL A 189 6.42 8.35 -27.18
C VAL A 189 5.48 9.29 -27.91
N ARG A 190 4.69 10.08 -27.17
CA ARG A 190 3.74 11.05 -27.75
C ARG A 190 4.44 12.11 -28.61
N ALA A 191 5.64 12.50 -28.21
CA ALA A 191 6.45 13.50 -28.91
C ALA A 191 7.34 12.91 -30.03
N GLY A 192 7.38 11.58 -30.21
CA GLY A 192 8.21 10.93 -31.23
C GLY A 192 9.72 11.16 -31.06
N ARG A 193 10.21 11.29 -29.82
CA ARG A 193 11.62 11.58 -29.51
C ARG A 193 12.12 10.74 -28.33
N PRO A 194 13.44 10.59 -28.14
CA PRO A 194 13.99 9.97 -26.93
C PRO A 194 13.57 10.71 -25.65
N ALA A 195 13.44 9.95 -24.56
CA ALA A 195 13.21 10.50 -23.24
C ALA A 195 14.51 11.04 -22.65
N ARG A 196 14.40 12.09 -21.84
CA ARG A 196 15.50 12.58 -20.99
C ARG A 196 15.01 12.59 -19.55
N LEU A 197 15.61 11.74 -18.73
CA LEU A 197 15.19 11.46 -17.36
C LEU A 197 16.11 12.18 -16.39
N GLU A 198 15.65 13.29 -15.83
CA GLU A 198 16.37 13.97 -14.74
C GLU A 198 15.97 13.38 -13.39
N LEU A 199 16.88 12.65 -12.76
CA LEU A 199 16.61 11.89 -11.54
C LEU A 199 17.60 12.27 -10.42
N ALA A 200 17.19 12.07 -9.18
CA ALA A 200 18.12 12.03 -8.06
C ALA A 200 19.07 10.82 -8.20
N PRO A 201 20.23 10.79 -7.51
CA PRO A 201 21.16 9.68 -7.61
C PRO A 201 20.50 8.32 -7.32
N LEU A 202 20.67 7.36 -8.22
CA LEU A 202 20.02 6.04 -8.19
C LEU A 202 20.83 5.00 -7.39
N ARG A 203 21.53 5.45 -6.34
CA ARG A 203 22.48 4.64 -5.55
C ARG A 203 21.78 3.63 -4.64
N ALA A 204 20.52 3.89 -4.31
CA ALA A 204 19.74 3.09 -3.39
C ALA A 204 19.47 1.66 -3.91
N VAL A 205 19.35 0.73 -2.97
CA VAL A 205 18.93 -0.67 -3.16
C VAL A 205 17.69 -0.92 -2.32
N ARG A 206 16.63 -1.45 -2.94
CA ARG A 206 15.29 -1.55 -2.34
C ARG A 206 14.58 -2.85 -2.67
N ASP A 207 13.87 -3.38 -1.69
CA ASP A 207 12.83 -4.39 -1.89
C ASP A 207 11.58 -3.74 -2.50
N TYR A 208 11.22 -4.11 -3.73
CA TYR A 208 10.03 -3.63 -4.42
C TYR A 208 9.01 -4.75 -4.56
N LEU A 209 7.77 -4.47 -4.19
CA LEU A 209 6.66 -5.41 -4.19
C LEU A 209 5.61 -5.01 -5.23
N ASP A 210 5.04 -5.99 -5.94
CA ASP A 210 3.88 -5.73 -6.79
C ASP A 210 2.67 -5.35 -5.91
N VAL A 211 1.96 -4.28 -6.28
CA VAL A 211 0.80 -3.77 -5.54
C VAL A 211 -0.34 -4.80 -5.40
N ARG A 212 -0.43 -5.76 -6.31
CA ARG A 212 -1.40 -6.86 -6.25
C ARG A 212 -0.99 -7.92 -5.23
N ASP A 213 0.31 -8.22 -5.12
CA ASP A 213 0.83 -9.06 -4.03
C ASP A 213 0.56 -8.39 -2.68
N LEU A 214 0.78 -7.08 -2.57
CA LEU A 214 0.39 -6.31 -1.38
C LEU A 214 -1.11 -6.41 -1.09
N ALA A 215 -1.97 -6.26 -2.09
CA ALA A 215 -3.41 -6.38 -1.91
C ALA A 215 -3.83 -7.76 -1.37
N GLU A 216 -3.19 -8.82 -1.85
CA GLU A 216 -3.40 -10.19 -1.34
C GLU A 216 -2.91 -10.35 0.11
N ALA A 217 -1.82 -9.66 0.49
CA ALA A 217 -1.35 -9.63 1.88
C ALA A 217 -2.39 -8.97 2.82
N VAL A 218 -3.03 -7.90 2.35
CA VAL A 218 -4.07 -7.19 3.09
C VAL A 218 -5.29 -8.10 3.30
N VAL A 219 -5.69 -8.87 2.29
CA VAL A 219 -6.78 -9.85 2.42
C VAL A 219 -6.41 -10.94 3.43
N ALA A 220 -5.17 -11.47 3.38
CA ALA A 220 -4.70 -12.46 4.34
C ALA A 220 -4.68 -11.92 5.79
N ALA A 221 -4.36 -10.64 5.97
CA ALA A 221 -4.37 -9.98 7.27
C ALA A 221 -5.78 -9.76 7.84
N ALA A 222 -6.84 -9.79 7.03
CA ALA A 222 -8.21 -9.53 7.49
C ALA A 222 -8.65 -10.46 8.63
N GLY A 223 -8.19 -11.72 8.61
CA GLY A 223 -8.49 -12.75 9.62
C GLY A 223 -7.35 -13.06 10.59
N ALA A 224 -6.20 -12.39 10.49
CA ALA A 224 -5.00 -12.73 11.27
C ALA A 224 -5.06 -12.22 12.73
N ALA A 225 -4.18 -12.76 13.58
CA ALA A 225 -4.01 -12.26 14.94
C ALA A 225 -3.42 -10.83 14.94
N PRO A 226 -3.78 -9.99 15.92
CA PRO A 226 -3.23 -8.63 16.04
C PRO A 226 -1.71 -8.60 16.12
N GLY A 227 -1.09 -7.58 15.55
CA GLY A 227 0.35 -7.41 15.57
C GLY A 227 0.90 -6.59 14.41
N VAL A 228 2.22 -6.57 14.30
CA VAL A 228 2.94 -5.93 13.20
C VAL A 228 3.53 -7.01 12.30
N VAL A 229 3.40 -6.85 10.98
CA VAL A 229 3.96 -7.78 9.99
C VAL A 229 4.64 -6.98 8.87
N ASN A 230 5.88 -7.35 8.55
CA ASN A 230 6.63 -6.82 7.42
C ASN A 230 6.15 -7.46 6.12
N ILE A 231 5.85 -6.63 5.13
CA ILE A 231 5.34 -7.04 3.83
C ILE A 231 6.30 -6.60 2.73
N GLY A 232 6.97 -7.58 2.11
CA GLY A 232 7.91 -7.38 1.01
C GLY A 232 8.29 -8.70 0.35
N THR A 233 9.19 -8.65 -0.64
CA THR A 233 9.63 -9.83 -1.38
C THR A 233 10.76 -10.59 -0.69
N GLY A 234 11.45 -9.93 0.23
CA GLY A 234 12.70 -10.43 0.80
C GLY A 234 13.88 -10.30 -0.15
N ARG A 235 13.75 -9.55 -1.25
CA ARG A 235 14.79 -9.38 -2.28
C ARG A 235 14.94 -7.91 -2.63
N ALA A 236 16.07 -7.32 -2.26
CA ALA A 236 16.37 -5.95 -2.62
C ALA A 236 17.10 -5.87 -3.97
N VAL A 237 16.72 -4.91 -4.81
CA VAL A 237 17.30 -4.67 -6.13
C VAL A 237 17.82 -3.23 -6.23
N PRO A 238 18.88 -2.97 -7.01
CA PRO A 238 19.34 -1.61 -7.25
C PRO A 238 18.25 -0.79 -7.93
N ILE A 239 18.00 0.43 -7.44
CA ILE A 239 17.04 1.35 -8.04
C ILE A 239 17.39 1.64 -9.50
N ARG A 240 18.68 1.73 -9.84
CA ARG A 240 19.13 1.86 -11.23
C ARG A 240 18.63 0.71 -12.11
N SER A 241 18.69 -0.53 -11.62
CA SER A 241 18.19 -1.70 -12.36
C SER A 241 16.69 -1.63 -12.59
N LEU A 242 15.92 -1.13 -11.62
CA LEU A 242 14.48 -0.90 -11.78
C LEU A 242 14.17 0.15 -12.85
N VAL A 243 14.89 1.28 -12.83
CA VAL A 243 14.72 2.34 -13.84
C VAL A 243 15.07 1.83 -15.22
N ASN A 244 16.19 1.11 -15.37
CA ASN A 244 16.60 0.51 -16.63
C ASN A 244 15.60 -0.54 -17.13
N GLY A 245 15.08 -1.41 -16.24
CA GLY A 245 14.08 -2.40 -16.61
C GLY A 245 12.78 -1.76 -17.13
N LEU A 246 12.37 -0.63 -16.56
CA LEU A 246 11.21 0.11 -17.06
C LEU A 246 11.48 0.76 -18.43
N ILE A 247 12.69 1.28 -18.66
CA ILE A 247 13.11 1.79 -19.98
C ILE A 247 13.07 0.66 -21.01
N GLU A 248 13.63 -0.50 -20.68
CA GLU A 248 13.65 -1.69 -21.54
C GLU A 248 12.24 -2.16 -21.90
N VAL A 249 11.39 -2.37 -20.89
CA VAL A 249 9.97 -2.75 -21.06
C VAL A 249 9.20 -1.75 -21.92
N SER A 250 9.51 -0.46 -21.80
CA SER A 250 8.83 0.57 -22.59
C SER A 250 9.20 0.56 -24.07
N GLY A 251 10.37 0.03 -24.42
CA GLY A 251 10.95 0.13 -25.77
C GLY A 251 11.38 1.55 -26.17
N VAL A 252 11.39 2.51 -25.23
CA VAL A 252 11.69 3.92 -25.49
C VAL A 252 13.14 4.21 -25.19
N ALA A 253 13.88 4.75 -26.18
CA ALA A 253 15.24 5.22 -25.94
C ALA A 253 15.24 6.36 -24.91
N ALA A 254 16.09 6.26 -23.88
CA ALA A 254 16.14 7.22 -22.79
C ALA A 254 17.58 7.54 -22.35
N GLU A 255 17.86 8.81 -22.11
CA GLU A 255 19.08 9.28 -21.44
C GLU A 255 18.77 9.54 -19.95
N ILE A 256 19.57 8.98 -19.06
CA ILE A 256 19.47 9.22 -17.60
C ILE A 256 20.49 10.29 -17.21
N VAL A 257 20.02 11.37 -16.60
CA VAL A 257 20.85 12.45 -16.04
C VAL A 257 20.60 12.53 -14.54
N GLU A 258 21.59 12.12 -13.75
CA GLU A 258 21.51 12.19 -12.29
C GLU A 258 22.02 13.52 -11.76
N ARG A 259 21.23 14.15 -10.88
CA ARG A 259 21.56 15.42 -10.23
C ARG A 259 21.24 15.36 -8.76
N GLU A 260 22.13 15.89 -7.93
CA GLU A 260 21.83 16.09 -6.52
C GLU A 260 20.65 17.06 -6.39
N PRO A 261 19.63 16.71 -5.58
CA PRO A 261 18.52 17.61 -5.36
C PRO A 261 19.02 18.89 -4.65
N PRO A 262 18.46 20.07 -4.96
CA PRO A 262 18.73 21.29 -4.20
C PRO A 262 18.54 21.06 -2.70
N ALA A 263 19.36 21.67 -1.85
CA ALA A 263 19.27 21.54 -0.38
C ALA A 263 17.90 21.94 0.19
N THR A 264 17.13 22.75 -0.55
CA THR A 264 15.77 23.19 -0.22
C THR A 264 14.68 22.20 -0.64
N SER A 265 15.03 21.14 -1.38
CA SER A 265 14.07 20.14 -1.82
C SER A 265 13.64 19.28 -0.65
N GLN A 266 12.34 18.97 -0.58
CA GLN A 266 11.88 17.91 0.30
C GLN A 266 12.56 16.60 -0.09
N VAL A 267 13.36 16.03 0.83
CA VAL A 267 14.00 14.74 0.64
C VAL A 267 12.89 13.70 0.48
N SER A 268 12.86 13.02 -0.68
CA SER A 268 11.91 11.92 -0.87
C SER A 268 12.11 10.89 0.24
N PRO A 269 11.05 10.30 0.84
CA PRO A 269 11.20 9.37 1.96
C PRO A 269 12.20 8.24 1.69
N GLY A 270 12.28 7.79 0.43
CA GLY A 270 13.22 6.78 -0.02
C GLY A 270 14.64 7.28 -0.35
N ALA A 271 15.02 8.53 -0.11
CA ALA A 271 16.39 9.03 -0.33
C ALA A 271 17.24 9.03 0.95
N ILE A 272 16.69 8.54 2.07
CA ILE A 272 17.28 8.68 3.40
C ILE A 272 18.12 7.46 3.80
N ALA A 273 17.79 6.28 3.29
CA ALA A 273 18.59 5.06 3.48
C ALA A 273 19.20 4.65 2.14
N GLU A 274 20.40 4.11 2.08
CA GLU A 274 20.90 3.53 0.81
C GLU A 274 20.45 2.09 0.63
N TRP A 275 20.12 1.38 1.72
CA TRP A 275 19.71 -0.02 1.71
C TRP A 275 18.38 -0.24 2.43
N LEU A 276 17.52 -1.09 1.85
CA LEU A 276 16.27 -1.54 2.48
C LEU A 276 15.86 -2.90 1.91
N GLN A 277 15.84 -3.90 2.77
CA GLN A 277 15.35 -5.25 2.49
C GLN A 277 14.60 -5.72 3.73
N VAL A 278 13.46 -6.38 3.58
CA VAL A 278 12.74 -6.95 4.72
C VAL A 278 12.91 -8.47 4.77
N ASP A 279 12.78 -9.05 5.95
CA ASP A 279 12.52 -10.49 6.11
C ASP A 279 11.01 -10.72 6.09
N PRO A 280 10.44 -11.41 5.07
CA PRO A 280 9.00 -11.65 4.98
C PRO A 280 8.56 -12.90 5.75
N SER A 281 9.41 -13.48 6.62
CA SER A 281 9.11 -14.75 7.30
C SER A 281 7.86 -14.70 8.16
N THR A 282 7.64 -13.62 8.91
CA THR A 282 6.42 -13.44 9.71
C THR A 282 5.16 -13.44 8.83
N ALA A 283 5.22 -12.83 7.64
CA ALA A 283 4.08 -12.82 6.72
C ALA A 283 3.75 -14.23 6.21
N ARG A 284 4.76 -15.04 5.92
CA ARG A 284 4.58 -16.45 5.55
C ARG A 284 3.99 -17.25 6.70
N ASP A 285 4.54 -17.09 7.91
CA ASP A 285 4.23 -17.97 9.04
C ASP A 285 2.89 -17.62 9.71
N VAL A 286 2.54 -16.32 9.77
CA VAL A 286 1.32 -15.83 10.44
C VAL A 286 0.17 -15.56 9.46
N LEU A 287 0.47 -15.12 8.24
CA LEU A 287 -0.57 -14.79 7.24
C LEU A 287 -0.72 -15.89 6.17
N GLY A 288 0.21 -16.86 6.09
CA GLY A 288 0.25 -17.81 4.97
C GLY A 288 0.54 -17.13 3.63
N TRP A 289 1.17 -15.94 3.65
CA TRP A 289 1.37 -15.10 2.48
C TRP A 289 2.84 -15.01 2.08
N THR A 290 3.10 -15.04 0.77
CA THR A 290 4.40 -14.75 0.17
C THR A 290 4.20 -13.98 -1.12
N ALA A 291 5.09 -13.05 -1.47
CA ALA A 291 5.10 -12.41 -2.77
C ALA A 291 5.27 -13.46 -3.89
N ARG A 292 4.55 -13.28 -5.01
CA ARG A 292 4.49 -14.26 -6.11
C ARG A 292 4.84 -13.66 -7.45
N ARG A 293 4.65 -12.35 -7.62
CA ARG A 293 4.85 -11.67 -8.90
C ARG A 293 6.30 -11.24 -9.02
N ASP A 294 6.87 -11.52 -10.18
CA ASP A 294 8.20 -11.04 -10.50
C ASP A 294 8.17 -9.53 -10.83
N LEU A 295 9.32 -8.89 -10.65
CA LEU A 295 9.42 -7.45 -10.76
C LEU A 295 9.38 -6.96 -12.21
N GLU A 296 9.84 -7.79 -13.15
CA GLU A 296 9.81 -7.48 -14.59
C GLU A 296 8.37 -7.42 -15.11
N GLN A 297 7.56 -8.42 -14.75
CA GLN A 297 6.12 -8.48 -14.97
C GLN A 297 5.42 -7.29 -14.32
N ALA A 298 5.78 -6.93 -13.07
CA ALA A 298 5.19 -5.77 -12.40
C ALA A 298 5.47 -4.45 -13.16
N LEU A 299 6.69 -4.28 -13.70
CA LEU A 299 7.06 -3.14 -14.54
C LEU A 299 6.32 -3.17 -15.89
N GLY A 300 6.24 -4.34 -16.54
CA GLY A 300 5.46 -4.57 -17.75
C GLY A 300 3.99 -4.20 -17.61
N ASP A 301 3.36 -4.68 -16.53
CA ASP A 301 1.95 -4.43 -16.24
C ASP A 301 1.73 -2.96 -15.89
N PHE A 302 2.67 -2.34 -15.18
CA PHE A 302 2.62 -0.91 -14.92
C PHE A 302 2.68 -0.09 -16.21
N TRP A 303 3.65 -0.34 -17.09
CA TRP A 303 3.75 0.36 -18.38
C TRP A 303 2.49 0.19 -19.23
N ARG A 304 2.00 -1.05 -19.37
CA ARG A 304 0.77 -1.35 -20.12
C ARG A 304 -0.47 -0.65 -19.55
N SER A 305 -0.49 -0.34 -18.25
CA SER A 305 -1.62 0.37 -17.64
C SER A 305 -1.69 1.87 -18.00
N LEU A 306 -0.66 2.43 -18.63
CA LEU A 306 -0.58 3.84 -19.01
C LEU A 306 -0.98 4.10 -20.48
N ASN A 307 -1.10 3.04 -21.27
CA ASN A 307 -1.47 3.05 -22.69
C ASN A 307 -2.90 2.54 -22.87
#